data_AF-A0A9N9INW4-F1
#
_entry.id   AF-A0A9N9INW4-F1
#
_cell.length_a   1.000
_cell.length_b   1.000
_cell.length_c   1.000
_cell.angle_alpha   90.00
_cell.angle_beta   90.00
_cell.angle_gamma   90.00
#
_symmetry.space_group_name_H-M   'P 1'
#
loop_
_entity.id
_entity.type
_entity.pdbx_description
1 polymer ?
#
loop_
_entity_poly.entity_id
_entity_poly.type
_entity_poly.pdbx_seq_one_letter_code
_entity_poly.pdbx_strand_id
1 'polypeptide(L)'
;MSQTTLKEYKLTPPKNLAQLHKTNIDLGYPDFYPPKHGQEEELMTEYNVKHGFADKPIVSNEYVSAHDILLEKIKDPERLQNLSEFMIDIMKRKQEIEINALQGSSSYTVPQTVWVTPDDRDKWLKQLAGNVPLRELVKKVPKGVDGTNLLELVTQYRVPLARATWFTKIVGINLTHSDMHRNSNASTGHTKNWTQAFCTFIQQQSKEYDPEKWRYSISLAKWQFDEGLFDQRLLREMLDNLDQADPLHTAIWLFLVQQFLTEFQRSRTLMRLLIEIILKKLQDIHHQTLVSKLEIVVKMLKNMLHALFLATPD
;
A
#
# COMPACT_ATOMS: atom_id res chain seq x y z
N MET A 1 1.36 46.70 19.82
CA MET A 1 -0.01 46.21 19.60
C MET A 1 -0.37 46.48 18.15
N SER A 2 -0.33 45.45 17.30
CA SER A 2 -0.61 45.58 15.88
C SER A 2 -2.12 45.78 15.70
N GLN A 3 -2.53 47.01 15.37
CA GLN A 3 -3.92 47.32 15.05
C GLN A 3 -4.36 46.43 13.88
N THR A 4 -5.27 45.50 14.14
CA THR A 4 -5.84 44.66 13.09
C THR A 4 -6.82 45.53 12.33
N THR A 5 -6.45 45.94 11.12
CA THR A 5 -7.33 46.70 10.23
C THR A 5 -8.57 45.88 9.92
N LEU A 6 -9.74 46.43 10.23
CA LEU A 6 -11.02 45.82 9.88
C LEU A 6 -11.12 45.72 8.34
N LYS A 7 -11.36 44.51 7.84
CA LYS A 7 -11.56 44.26 6.42
C LYS A 7 -13.03 44.43 6.08
N GLU A 8 -13.30 45.15 5.00
CA GLU A 8 -14.63 45.26 4.41
C GLU A 8 -15.16 43.87 4.02
N TYR A 9 -16.43 43.61 4.36
CA TYR A 9 -17.09 42.37 3.97
C TYR A 9 -17.36 42.37 2.47
N LYS A 10 -16.95 41.30 1.78
CA LYS A 10 -17.27 41.08 0.37
C LYS A 10 -18.12 39.83 0.25
N LEU A 11 -19.24 39.94 -0.45
CA LEU A 11 -20.10 38.80 -0.75
C LEU A 11 -19.34 37.84 -1.68
N THR A 12 -19.17 36.59 -1.22
CA THR A 12 -18.47 35.54 -1.96
C THR A 12 -19.38 34.33 -2.15
N PRO A 13 -19.19 33.55 -3.22
CA PRO A 13 -19.95 32.33 -3.44
C PRO A 13 -19.70 31.31 -2.31
N PRO A 14 -20.65 30.39 -2.06
CA PRO A 14 -20.44 29.29 -1.13
C PRO A 14 -19.19 28.47 -1.48
N LYS A 15 -18.43 28.02 -0.46
CA LYS A 15 -17.12 27.36 -0.63
C LYS A 15 -17.13 26.12 -1.55
N ASN A 16 -18.26 25.44 -1.68
CA ASN A 16 -18.40 24.21 -2.46
C ASN A 16 -19.20 24.41 -3.76
N LEU A 17 -19.49 25.65 -4.14
CA LEU A 17 -20.24 25.94 -5.36
C LEU A 17 -19.27 25.95 -6.55
N ALA A 18 -19.49 25.05 -7.50
CA ALA A 18 -18.71 25.01 -8.72
C ALA A 18 -19.11 26.17 -9.65
N GLN A 19 -18.13 26.76 -10.34
CA GLN A 19 -18.40 27.74 -11.40
C GLN A 19 -19.15 27.08 -12.55
N LEU A 20 -20.01 27.84 -13.22
CA LEU A 20 -20.72 27.38 -14.43
C LEU A 20 -19.74 27.05 -15.56
N HIS A 21 -18.60 27.74 -15.62
CA HIS A 21 -17.55 27.49 -16.59
C HIS A 21 -16.16 27.55 -15.94
N LYS A 22 -15.28 26.60 -16.26
CA LYS A 22 -13.96 26.48 -15.61
C LYS A 22 -13.01 27.64 -15.89
N THR A 23 -13.15 28.30 -17.04
CA THR A 23 -12.21 29.33 -17.51
C THR A 23 -12.84 30.71 -17.73
N ASN A 24 -14.17 30.80 -17.78
CA ASN A 24 -14.87 32.05 -18.05
C ASN A 24 -15.50 32.52 -16.74
N ILE A 25 -14.89 33.55 -16.16
CA ILE A 25 -15.25 34.09 -14.85
C ILE A 25 -16.58 34.87 -14.93
N ASP A 26 -16.95 35.40 -16.10
CA ASP A 26 -18.11 36.26 -16.27
C ASP A 26 -19.44 35.50 -16.13
N LEU A 27 -19.43 34.21 -16.49
CA LEU A 27 -20.57 33.31 -16.31
C LEU A 27 -20.89 33.04 -14.83
N GLY A 28 -19.93 33.26 -13.93
CA GLY A 28 -20.15 33.17 -12.49
C GLY A 28 -20.50 31.77 -12.00
N TYR A 29 -21.39 31.73 -11.00
CA TYR A 29 -21.78 30.53 -10.27
C TYR A 29 -23.30 30.31 -10.40
N PRO A 30 -23.76 29.05 -10.39
CA PRO A 30 -25.18 28.75 -10.46
C PRO A 30 -25.89 29.33 -9.23
N ASP A 31 -26.99 30.05 -9.48
CA ASP A 31 -27.84 30.63 -8.42
C ASP A 31 -27.12 31.60 -7.47
N PHE A 32 -26.08 32.28 -7.96
CA PHE A 32 -25.34 33.28 -7.19
C PHE A 32 -25.10 34.54 -8.03
N TYR A 33 -25.85 35.60 -7.72
CA TYR A 33 -25.88 36.86 -8.45
C TYR A 33 -25.50 38.01 -7.51
N PRO A 34 -24.19 38.29 -7.32
CA PRO A 34 -23.76 39.41 -6.50
C PRO A 34 -24.12 40.74 -7.19
N PRO A 35 -24.48 41.79 -6.43
CA PRO A 35 -24.66 43.13 -6.99
C PRO A 35 -23.39 43.60 -7.72
N LYS A 36 -23.57 44.26 -8.86
CA LYS A 36 -22.50 44.78 -9.71
C LYS A 36 -22.74 46.27 -9.94
N HIS A 37 -21.66 47.03 -10.04
CA HIS A 37 -21.79 48.44 -10.41
C HIS A 37 -22.33 48.59 -11.83
N GLY A 38 -23.23 49.55 -12.02
CA GLY A 38 -23.80 49.89 -13.33
C GLY A 38 -24.93 48.96 -13.79
N GLN A 39 -25.55 48.24 -12.86
CA GLN A 39 -26.81 47.53 -13.14
C GLN A 39 -27.94 48.53 -13.44
N GLU A 40 -28.99 48.08 -14.13
CA GLU A 40 -30.08 48.96 -14.59
C GLU A 40 -30.79 49.67 -13.42
N GLU A 41 -30.88 49.00 -12.26
CA GLU A 41 -31.42 49.56 -11.03
C GLU A 41 -30.59 50.71 -10.44
N GLU A 42 -29.28 50.78 -10.74
CA GLU A 42 -28.39 51.86 -10.29
C GLU A 42 -28.40 53.08 -11.22
N LEU A 43 -28.96 52.94 -12.44
CA LEU A 43 -28.99 54.01 -13.42
C LEU A 43 -30.10 55.03 -13.09
N MET A 44 -29.68 56.20 -12.61
CA MET A 44 -30.55 57.33 -12.26
C MET A 44 -31.04 58.11 -13.49
N THR A 45 -31.74 57.44 -14.39
CA THR A 45 -32.37 58.08 -15.55
C THR A 45 -33.54 58.97 -15.11
N GLU A 46 -33.86 60.00 -15.91
CA GLU A 46 -34.99 60.89 -15.62
C GLU A 46 -36.30 60.12 -15.45
N TYR A 47 -36.49 59.04 -16.22
CA TYR A 47 -37.63 58.16 -16.11
C TYR A 47 -37.67 57.40 -14.78
N ASN A 48 -36.57 56.72 -14.41
CA ASN A 48 -36.46 55.94 -13.18
C ASN A 48 -36.65 56.81 -11.93
N VAL A 49 -36.13 58.04 -11.95
CA VAL A 49 -36.29 59.00 -10.84
C VAL A 49 -37.75 59.43 -10.67
N LYS A 50 -38.50 59.59 -11.77
CA LYS A 50 -39.90 60.05 -11.73
C LYS A 50 -40.90 58.92 -11.44
N HIS A 51 -40.64 57.71 -11.92
CA HIS A 51 -41.62 56.60 -11.92
C HIS A 51 -41.19 55.39 -11.08
N GLY A 52 -39.96 55.40 -10.56
CA GLY A 52 -39.33 54.23 -9.94
C GLY A 52 -38.77 53.25 -10.98
N PHE A 53 -37.91 52.34 -10.50
CA PHE A 53 -37.45 51.20 -11.29
C PHE A 53 -38.43 50.03 -11.14
N ALA A 54 -38.78 49.38 -12.24
CA ALA A 54 -39.62 48.20 -12.27
C ALA A 54 -38.98 47.14 -13.16
N ASP A 55 -38.93 45.89 -12.67
CA ASP A 55 -38.40 44.78 -13.44
C ASP A 55 -39.25 44.55 -14.70
N LYS A 56 -38.55 44.31 -15.81
CA LYS A 56 -39.18 44.00 -17.09
C LYS A 56 -39.32 42.48 -17.21
N PRO A 57 -40.51 41.97 -17.57
CA PRO A 57 -40.65 40.55 -17.87
C PRO A 57 -39.72 40.20 -19.03
N ILE A 58 -38.94 39.13 -18.86
CA ILE A 58 -37.98 38.68 -19.89
C ILE A 58 -38.74 38.00 -21.03
N VAL A 59 -39.90 37.40 -20.73
CA VAL A 59 -40.74 36.71 -21.71
C VAL A 59 -42.16 37.28 -21.68
N SER A 60 -42.80 37.42 -22.85
CA SER A 60 -44.08 38.13 -22.95
C SER A 60 -45.26 37.39 -22.28
N ASN A 61 -45.20 36.07 -22.17
CA ASN A 61 -46.32 35.21 -21.72
C ASN A 61 -45.93 34.36 -20.50
N GLU A 62 -45.48 34.98 -19.41
CA GLU A 62 -44.97 34.28 -18.21
C GLU A 62 -46.01 33.40 -17.50
N TYR A 63 -47.29 33.75 -17.61
CA TYR A 63 -48.38 33.06 -16.92
C TYR A 63 -49.02 31.92 -17.71
N VAL A 64 -48.56 31.65 -18.93
CA VAL A 64 -49.18 30.65 -19.82
C VAL A 64 -48.57 29.27 -19.60
N SER A 65 -49.42 28.25 -19.55
CA SER A 65 -48.98 26.85 -19.49
C SER A 65 -48.45 26.39 -20.85
N ALA A 66 -47.28 25.74 -20.86
CA ALA A 66 -46.71 25.11 -22.05
C ALA A 66 -47.29 23.71 -22.35
N HIS A 67 -48.37 23.30 -21.67
CA HIS A 67 -48.96 21.96 -21.80
C HIS A 67 -49.24 21.57 -23.27
N ASP A 68 -50.04 22.35 -23.98
CA ASP A 68 -50.45 22.01 -25.35
C ASP A 68 -49.28 22.13 -26.35
N ILE A 69 -48.33 23.02 -26.06
CA ILE A 69 -47.10 23.23 -26.87
C ILE A 69 -46.17 22.02 -26.78
N LEU A 70 -46.11 21.35 -25.62
CA LEU A 70 -45.18 20.26 -25.36
C LEU A 70 -45.80 18.87 -25.50
N LEU A 71 -47.10 18.71 -25.23
CA LEU A 71 -47.76 17.41 -25.21
C LEU A 71 -47.61 16.66 -26.53
N GLU A 72 -47.82 17.34 -27.66
CA GLU A 72 -47.63 16.73 -28.98
C GLU A 72 -46.17 16.37 -29.25
N LYS A 73 -45.22 17.15 -28.73
CA LYS A 73 -43.78 16.90 -28.91
C LYS A 73 -43.26 15.74 -28.09
N ILE A 74 -43.85 15.49 -26.91
CA ILE A 74 -43.46 14.41 -26.00
C ILE A 74 -44.07 13.06 -26.45
N LYS A 75 -45.25 13.09 -27.09
CA LYS A 75 -45.89 11.89 -27.64
C LYS A 75 -45.18 11.32 -28.86
N ASP A 76 -44.35 12.14 -29.52
CA ASP A 76 -43.52 11.74 -30.65
C ASP A 76 -42.36 10.82 -30.17
N PRO A 77 -42.37 9.52 -30.53
CA PRO A 77 -41.35 8.58 -30.07
C PRO A 77 -39.94 8.95 -30.51
N GLU A 78 -39.78 9.58 -31.68
CA GLU A 78 -38.46 9.98 -32.21
C GLU A 78 -37.83 11.07 -31.33
N ARG A 79 -38.63 12.05 -30.90
CA ARG A 79 -38.16 13.13 -30.02
C ARG A 79 -37.83 12.63 -28.63
N LEU A 80 -38.61 11.69 -28.10
CA LEU A 80 -38.32 11.07 -26.82
C LEU A 80 -37.03 10.25 -26.86
N GLN A 81 -36.80 9.54 -27.96
CA GLN A 81 -35.57 8.80 -28.20
C GLN A 81 -34.35 9.75 -28.27
N ASN A 82 -34.45 10.84 -29.02
CA ASN A 82 -33.39 11.85 -29.11
C ASN A 82 -33.05 12.47 -27.74
N LEU A 83 -34.07 12.73 -26.90
CA LEU A 83 -33.85 13.23 -25.54
C LEU A 83 -33.13 12.19 -24.66
N SER A 84 -33.52 10.92 -24.78
CA SER A 84 -32.86 9.81 -24.09
C SER A 84 -31.39 9.70 -24.50
N GLU A 85 -31.11 9.72 -25.80
CA GLU A 85 -29.76 9.67 -26.33
C GLU A 85 -28.91 10.86 -25.85
N PHE A 86 -29.48 12.06 -25.87
CA PHE A 86 -28.81 13.26 -25.35
C PHE A 86 -28.46 13.13 -23.85
N MET A 87 -29.38 12.61 -23.03
CA MET A 87 -29.14 12.39 -21.60
C MET A 87 -28.07 11.31 -21.35
N ILE A 88 -28.07 10.23 -22.14
CA ILE A 88 -27.03 9.19 -22.08
C ILE A 88 -25.66 9.81 -22.41
N ASP A 89 -25.59 10.62 -23.46
CA ASP A 89 -24.37 11.29 -23.90
C ASP A 89 -23.83 12.26 -22.83
N ILE A 90 -24.72 13.02 -22.14
CA ILE A 90 -24.35 13.84 -20.98
C ILE A 90 -23.76 12.99 -19.85
N MET A 91 -24.43 11.89 -19.49
CA MET A 91 -23.97 11.00 -18.41
C MET A 91 -22.60 10.39 -18.74
N LYS A 92 -22.40 9.97 -19.99
CA LYS A 92 -21.13 9.44 -20.48
C LYS A 92 -20.01 10.47 -20.37
N ARG A 93 -20.21 11.70 -20.86
CA ARG A 93 -19.21 12.77 -20.75
C ARG A 93 -18.90 13.13 -19.29
N LYS A 94 -19.92 13.14 -18.41
CA LYS A 94 -19.73 13.37 -16.97
C LYS A 94 -18.82 12.31 -16.36
N GLN A 95 -19.09 11.03 -16.64
CA GLN A 95 -18.28 9.91 -16.16
C GLN A 95 -16.85 9.97 -16.69
N GLU A 96 -16.66 10.29 -17.97
CA GLU A 96 -15.33 10.47 -18.57
C GLU A 96 -14.53 11.58 -17.86
N ILE A 97 -15.15 12.72 -17.58
CA ILE A 97 -14.51 13.81 -16.83
C ILE A 97 -14.14 13.39 -15.41
N GLU A 98 -15.01 12.66 -14.71
CA GLU A 98 -14.76 12.18 -13.36
C GLU A 98 -13.59 11.19 -13.31
N ILE A 99 -13.56 10.23 -14.24
CA ILE A 99 -12.45 9.28 -14.40
C ILE A 99 -11.15 10.03 -14.70
N ASN A 100 -11.18 10.98 -15.64
CA ASN A 100 -9.99 11.77 -16.01
C ASN A 100 -9.51 12.68 -14.87
N ALA A 101 -10.42 13.19 -14.02
CA ALA A 101 -10.07 13.96 -12.83
C ALA A 101 -9.32 13.10 -11.79
N LEU A 102 -9.64 11.81 -11.69
CA LEU A 102 -8.93 10.84 -10.86
C LEU A 102 -7.61 10.39 -11.49
N GLN A 103 -7.50 10.43 -12.82
CA GLN A 103 -6.27 10.16 -13.59
C GLN A 103 -5.33 11.37 -13.70
N GLY A 104 -5.35 12.29 -12.74
CA GLY A 104 -4.25 13.25 -12.62
C GLY A 104 -2.91 12.50 -12.58
N SER A 105 -1.88 13.04 -13.24
CA SER A 105 -0.53 12.46 -13.22
C SER A 105 -0.13 12.17 -11.78
N SER A 106 0.06 10.91 -11.41
CA SER A 106 0.40 10.56 -10.03
C SER A 106 1.65 11.32 -9.63
N SER A 107 1.57 12.17 -8.60
CA SER A 107 2.75 12.84 -8.02
C SER A 107 3.66 11.87 -7.26
N TYR A 108 3.35 10.56 -7.30
CA TYR A 108 4.14 9.52 -6.68
C TYR A 108 5.47 9.40 -7.43
N THR A 109 6.54 9.67 -6.69
CA THR A 109 7.90 9.40 -7.12
C THR A 109 8.45 8.25 -6.30
N VAL A 110 9.17 7.34 -6.96
CA VAL A 110 9.85 6.25 -6.27
C VAL A 110 10.87 6.83 -5.30
N PRO A 111 10.81 6.49 -4.00
CA PRO A 111 11.82 6.90 -3.02
C PRO A 111 13.23 6.59 -3.51
N GLN A 112 14.10 7.59 -3.58
CA GLN A 112 15.48 7.40 -4.04
C GLN A 112 16.40 7.04 -2.87
N THR A 113 17.29 6.07 -3.09
CA THR A 113 18.39 5.78 -2.15
C THR A 113 19.57 6.74 -2.37
N VAL A 114 20.20 7.17 -1.28
CA VAL A 114 21.28 8.16 -1.27
C VAL A 114 22.53 7.55 -0.68
N TRP A 115 23.70 7.84 -1.26
CA TRP A 115 24.98 7.48 -0.66
C TRP A 115 25.17 8.23 0.66
N VAL A 116 25.47 7.49 1.72
CA VAL A 116 25.68 8.03 3.07
C VAL A 116 26.95 7.46 3.67
N THR A 117 27.53 8.17 4.62
CA THR A 117 28.67 7.65 5.40
C THR A 117 28.22 6.50 6.32
N PRO A 118 29.13 5.63 6.79
CA PRO A 118 28.79 4.58 7.75
C PRO A 118 28.15 5.14 9.05
N ASP A 119 28.65 6.27 9.55
CA ASP A 119 28.10 6.93 10.74
C ASP A 119 26.68 7.44 10.51
N ASP A 120 26.42 8.05 9.35
CA ASP A 120 25.09 8.51 8.97
C ASP A 120 24.11 7.35 8.77
N ARG A 121 24.58 6.24 8.19
CA ARG A 121 23.79 5.00 8.05
C ARG A 121 23.40 4.46 9.42
N ASP A 122 24.35 4.37 10.33
CA ASP A 122 24.12 3.84 11.68
C ASP A 122 23.18 4.73 12.48
N LYS A 123 23.33 6.06 12.35
CA LYS A 123 22.37 7.03 12.90
C LYS A 123 20.98 6.85 12.30
N TRP A 124 20.88 6.67 10.98
CA TRP A 124 19.62 6.45 10.29
C TRP A 124 18.94 5.15 10.74
N LEU A 125 19.70 4.06 10.91
CA LEU A 125 19.19 2.78 11.41
C LEU A 125 18.68 2.88 12.85
N LYS A 126 19.37 3.63 13.73
CA LYS A 126 18.87 3.95 15.07
C LYS A 126 17.55 4.73 15.02
N GLN A 127 17.41 5.67 14.08
CA GLN A 127 16.15 6.39 13.87
C GLN A 127 15.04 5.50 13.32
N LEU A 128 15.39 4.55 12.44
CA LEU A 128 14.47 3.53 11.92
C LEU A 128 14.03 2.55 13.01
N ALA A 129 14.88 2.25 14.00
CA ALA A 129 14.50 1.46 15.17
C ALA A 129 13.64 2.25 16.17
N GLY A 130 13.80 3.58 16.24
CA GLY A 130 13.08 4.47 17.16
C GLY A 130 11.65 4.82 16.73
N ASN A 131 11.25 6.08 16.93
CA ASN A 131 9.91 6.60 16.63
C ASN A 131 9.88 7.73 15.58
N VAL A 132 10.96 7.90 14.81
CA VAL A 132 11.03 8.94 13.77
C VAL A 132 10.02 8.63 12.65
N PRO A 133 9.20 9.60 12.17
CA PRO A 133 8.23 9.34 11.10
C PRO A 133 8.86 8.83 9.80
N LEU A 134 8.24 7.84 9.14
CA LEU A 134 8.75 7.28 7.87
C LEU A 134 8.84 8.31 6.75
N ARG A 135 7.97 9.33 6.75
CA ARG A 135 7.99 10.46 5.79
C ARG A 135 9.28 11.30 5.88
N GLU A 136 9.95 11.30 7.03
CA GLU A 136 11.24 11.97 7.18
C GLU A 136 12.39 11.06 6.73
N LEU A 137 12.33 9.78 7.11
CA LEU A 137 13.37 8.80 6.78
C LEU A 137 13.48 8.50 5.28
N VAL A 138 12.36 8.53 4.56
CA VAL A 138 12.30 8.24 3.12
C VAL A 138 13.17 9.20 2.28
N LYS A 139 13.49 10.38 2.81
CA LYS A 139 14.29 11.40 2.10
C LYS A 139 15.77 11.05 2.02
N LYS A 140 16.26 10.18 2.90
CA LYS A 140 17.69 9.86 3.06
C LYS A 140 17.92 8.37 3.29
N VAL A 141 17.26 7.52 2.52
CA VAL A 141 17.41 6.06 2.67
C VAL A 141 18.82 5.64 2.23
N PRO A 142 19.61 4.96 3.09
CA PRO A 142 20.98 4.56 2.77
C PRO A 142 21.07 3.66 1.53
N LYS A 143 21.91 4.04 0.57
CA LYS A 143 22.26 3.20 -0.58
C LYS A 143 23.33 2.17 -0.22
N GLY A 144 23.30 1.00 -0.88
CA GLY A 144 24.28 -0.07 -0.67
C GLY A 144 24.00 -0.94 0.56
N VAL A 145 22.80 -0.85 1.12
CA VAL A 145 22.30 -1.76 2.16
C VAL A 145 21.26 -2.69 1.53
N ASP A 146 21.70 -3.87 1.11
CA ASP A 146 20.88 -4.87 0.42
C ASP A 146 21.23 -6.29 0.90
N GLY A 147 20.47 -7.28 0.40
CA GLY A 147 20.72 -8.70 0.67
C GLY A 147 20.88 -9.06 2.16
N THR A 148 21.92 -9.84 2.46
CA THR A 148 22.25 -10.29 3.83
C THR A 148 22.63 -9.12 4.74
N ASN A 149 23.35 -8.11 4.23
CA ASN A 149 23.75 -6.92 4.97
C ASN A 149 22.52 -6.14 5.49
N LEU A 150 21.45 -6.05 4.69
CA LEU A 150 20.19 -5.46 5.16
C LEU A 150 19.64 -6.24 6.36
N LEU A 151 19.55 -7.57 6.24
CA LEU A 151 19.03 -8.46 7.30
C LEU A 151 19.87 -8.37 8.57
N GLU A 152 21.19 -8.34 8.43
CA GLU A 152 22.15 -8.18 9.54
C GLU A 152 21.92 -6.86 10.27
N LEU A 153 21.83 -5.74 9.54
CA LEU A 153 21.65 -4.42 10.12
C LEU A 153 20.29 -4.28 10.82
N VAL A 154 19.18 -4.69 10.19
CA VAL A 154 17.86 -4.58 10.84
C VAL A 154 17.77 -5.46 12.09
N THR A 155 18.47 -6.59 12.09
CA THR A 155 18.57 -7.50 13.25
C THR A 155 19.44 -6.92 14.36
N GLN A 156 20.61 -6.38 14.01
CA GLN A 156 21.53 -5.76 14.95
C GLN A 156 20.89 -4.57 15.67
N TYR A 157 20.16 -3.72 14.93
CA TYR A 157 19.49 -2.55 15.48
C TYR A 157 18.09 -2.83 16.05
N ARG A 158 17.62 -4.09 16.02
CA ARG A 158 16.27 -4.52 16.48
C ARG A 158 15.16 -3.64 15.93
N VAL A 159 15.20 -3.37 14.63
CA VAL A 159 14.22 -2.50 13.97
C VAL A 159 12.82 -3.13 14.05
N PRO A 160 11.74 -2.41 14.40
CA PRO A 160 10.40 -3.01 14.41
C PRO A 160 10.02 -3.65 13.07
N LEU A 161 9.37 -4.82 13.10
CA LEU A 161 9.13 -5.67 11.91
C LEU A 161 8.49 -4.93 10.74
N ALA A 162 7.48 -4.09 11.00
CA ALA A 162 6.82 -3.28 9.98
C ALA A 162 7.77 -2.24 9.34
N ARG A 163 8.67 -1.64 10.14
CA ARG A 163 9.65 -0.65 9.66
C ARG A 163 10.79 -1.31 8.91
N ALA A 164 11.25 -2.48 9.36
CA ALA A 164 12.22 -3.30 8.64
C ALA A 164 11.67 -3.73 7.27
N THR A 165 10.42 -4.22 7.24
CA THR A 165 9.72 -4.59 6.00
C THR A 165 9.53 -3.40 5.06
N TRP A 166 9.18 -2.23 5.60
CA TRP A 166 9.14 -0.99 4.82
C TRP A 166 10.51 -0.65 4.18
N PHE A 167 11.60 -0.77 4.94
CA PHE A 167 12.95 -0.54 4.42
C PHE A 167 13.33 -1.56 3.34
N THR A 168 13.05 -2.86 3.56
CA THR A 168 13.23 -3.92 2.55
C THR A 168 12.48 -3.60 1.26
N LYS A 169 11.21 -3.16 1.35
CA LYS A 169 10.41 -2.78 0.18
C LYS A 169 11.01 -1.60 -0.58
N ILE A 170 11.50 -0.57 0.12
CA ILE A 170 12.16 0.57 -0.55
C ILE A 170 13.42 0.13 -1.28
N VAL A 171 14.28 -0.65 -0.62
CA VAL A 171 15.50 -1.18 -1.24
C VAL A 171 15.16 -2.03 -2.46
N GLY A 172 14.16 -2.93 -2.34
CA GLY A 172 13.73 -3.78 -3.43
C GLY A 172 13.16 -3.03 -4.63
N ILE A 173 12.36 -1.98 -4.41
CA ILE A 173 11.86 -1.11 -5.49
C ILE A 173 13.03 -0.38 -6.18
N ASN A 174 14.03 0.08 -5.43
CA ASN A 174 15.18 0.76 -6.03
C ASN A 174 16.04 -0.19 -6.89
N LEU A 175 16.27 -1.42 -6.40
CA LEU A 175 17.02 -2.44 -7.14
C LEU A 175 16.29 -2.87 -8.41
N THR A 176 14.99 -3.14 -8.31
CA THR A 176 14.17 -3.50 -9.48
C THR A 176 14.10 -2.35 -10.49
N HIS A 177 14.00 -1.10 -10.06
CA HIS A 177 14.00 0.05 -10.96
C HIS A 177 15.35 0.23 -11.67
N SER A 178 16.49 -0.03 -11.01
CA SER A 178 17.80 -0.03 -11.67
C SER A 178 17.95 -1.17 -12.69
N ASP A 179 17.37 -2.33 -12.40
CA ASP A 179 17.47 -3.53 -13.25
C ASP A 179 16.48 -3.52 -14.43
N MET A 180 15.35 -2.84 -14.30
CA MET A 180 14.31 -2.78 -15.35
C MET A 180 14.77 -1.97 -16.58
N HIS A 181 15.77 -1.09 -16.43
CA HIS A 181 16.46 -0.47 -17.56
C HIS A 181 17.33 -1.46 -18.36
N ARG A 182 17.55 -2.68 -17.85
CA ARG A 182 18.42 -3.71 -18.46
C ARG A 182 17.66 -4.98 -18.87
N ASN A 183 16.56 -5.37 -18.22
CA ASN A 183 15.85 -6.62 -18.53
C ASN A 183 14.36 -6.61 -18.11
N SER A 184 13.46 -7.16 -18.94
CA SER A 184 12.00 -7.11 -18.71
C SER A 184 11.48 -8.08 -17.63
N ASN A 185 12.27 -9.09 -17.22
CA ASN A 185 11.91 -10.08 -16.19
C ASN A 185 12.44 -9.75 -14.78
N ALA A 186 12.85 -8.50 -14.52
CA ALA A 186 13.55 -8.10 -13.29
C ALA A 186 12.76 -8.33 -11.99
N SER A 187 11.42 -8.28 -12.01
CA SER A 187 10.59 -8.38 -10.80
C SER A 187 10.64 -9.76 -10.13
N THR A 188 10.54 -10.84 -10.92
CA THR A 188 10.62 -12.22 -10.39
C THR A 188 12.04 -12.61 -9.98
N GLY A 189 13.06 -11.96 -10.55
CA GLY A 189 14.45 -12.12 -10.12
C GLY A 189 14.68 -11.58 -8.71
N HIS A 190 14.07 -10.45 -8.37
CA HIS A 190 14.28 -9.81 -7.08
C HIS A 190 13.78 -10.66 -5.90
N THR A 191 12.55 -11.18 -5.94
CA THR A 191 12.01 -12.05 -4.88
C THR A 191 12.87 -13.31 -4.67
N LYS A 192 13.38 -13.90 -5.75
CA LYS A 192 14.29 -15.06 -5.67
C LYS A 192 15.61 -14.68 -5.02
N ASN A 193 16.21 -13.57 -5.42
CA ASN A 193 17.47 -13.08 -4.83
C ASN A 193 17.30 -12.73 -3.35
N TRP A 194 16.17 -12.12 -2.99
CA TRP A 194 15.84 -11.80 -1.60
C TRP A 194 15.66 -13.07 -0.75
N THR A 195 14.95 -14.06 -1.29
CA THR A 195 14.78 -15.37 -0.64
C THR A 195 16.14 -16.06 -0.45
N GLN A 196 17.00 -16.04 -1.46
CA GLN A 196 18.35 -16.61 -1.37
C GLN A 196 19.20 -15.91 -0.31
N ALA A 197 19.17 -14.58 -0.28
CA ALA A 197 19.87 -13.79 0.74
C ALA A 197 19.39 -14.15 2.15
N PHE A 198 18.09 -14.31 2.35
CA PHE A 198 17.55 -14.77 3.63
C PHE A 198 18.01 -16.19 3.99
N CYS A 199 17.99 -17.14 3.03
CA CYS A 199 18.48 -18.50 3.26
C CYS A 199 19.95 -18.51 3.70
N THR A 200 20.82 -17.74 3.04
CA THR A 200 22.23 -17.63 3.43
C THR A 200 22.38 -16.99 4.82
N PHE A 201 21.63 -15.93 5.10
CA PHE A 201 21.65 -15.24 6.39
C PHE A 201 21.22 -16.17 7.53
N ILE A 202 20.09 -16.87 7.40
CA ILE A 202 19.56 -17.72 8.45
C ILE A 202 20.43 -18.97 8.67
N GLN A 203 21.05 -19.49 7.62
CA GLN A 203 22.07 -20.55 7.72
C GLN A 203 23.27 -20.10 8.55
N GLN A 204 23.82 -18.92 8.27
CA GLN A 204 24.96 -18.39 9.03
C GLN A 204 24.58 -18.14 10.49
N GLN A 205 23.42 -17.53 10.72
CA GLN A 205 22.91 -17.24 12.05
C GLN A 205 22.63 -18.52 12.86
N SER A 206 22.23 -19.62 12.20
CA SER A 206 22.04 -20.92 12.86
C SER A 206 23.34 -21.49 13.44
N LYS A 207 24.50 -21.17 12.83
CA LYS A 207 25.83 -21.63 13.26
C LYS A 207 26.41 -20.77 14.38
N GLU A 208 26.26 -19.45 14.28
CA GLU A 208 26.73 -18.50 15.31
C GLU A 208 25.80 -18.41 16.53
N TYR A 209 24.57 -18.90 16.37
CA TYR A 209 23.46 -18.94 17.33
C TYR A 209 23.49 -17.89 18.46
N ASP A 210 22.75 -16.79 18.22
CA ASP A 210 22.34 -15.82 19.23
C ASP A 210 20.81 -15.93 19.41
N PRO A 211 20.29 -16.35 20.58
CA PRO A 211 18.87 -16.56 20.80
C PRO A 211 17.99 -15.33 20.53
N GLU A 212 18.46 -14.13 20.88
CA GLU A 212 17.67 -12.92 20.72
C GLU A 212 17.60 -12.50 19.26
N LYS A 213 18.75 -12.53 18.57
CA LYS A 213 18.80 -12.25 17.13
C LYS A 213 18.00 -13.30 16.36
N TRP A 214 18.08 -14.58 16.74
CA TRP A 214 17.37 -15.67 16.07
C TRP A 214 15.86 -15.49 16.15
N ARG A 215 15.33 -15.18 17.34
CA ARG A 215 13.90 -14.91 17.54
C ARG A 215 13.42 -13.73 16.69
N TYR A 216 14.22 -12.67 16.62
CA TYR A 216 13.92 -11.53 15.77
C TYR A 216 13.88 -11.92 14.29
N SER A 217 14.92 -12.60 13.79
CA SER A 217 15.01 -13.03 12.39
C SER A 217 13.85 -13.91 11.97
N ILE A 218 13.43 -14.85 12.82
CA ILE A 218 12.26 -15.69 12.57
C ILE A 218 10.98 -14.87 12.47
N SER A 219 10.78 -13.94 13.42
CA SER A 219 9.59 -13.09 13.44
C SER A 219 9.53 -12.20 12.21
N LEU A 220 10.67 -11.65 11.80
CA LEU A 220 10.81 -10.88 10.57
C LEU A 220 10.54 -11.74 9.34
N ALA A 221 11.08 -12.96 9.29
CA ALA A 221 10.87 -13.89 8.18
C ALA A 221 9.39 -14.20 7.99
N LYS A 222 8.68 -14.50 9.08
CA LYS A 222 7.24 -14.78 9.05
C LYS A 222 6.45 -13.56 8.58
N TRP A 223 6.75 -12.37 9.12
CA TRP A 223 6.11 -11.12 8.72
C TRP A 223 6.29 -10.84 7.23
N GLN A 224 7.52 -10.96 6.73
CA GLN A 224 7.85 -10.69 5.33
C GLN A 224 7.27 -11.75 4.38
N PHE A 225 7.16 -13.00 4.82
CA PHE A 225 6.50 -14.05 4.06
C PHE A 225 5.00 -13.76 3.90
N ASP A 226 4.33 -13.34 4.98
CA ASP A 226 2.91 -12.98 4.95
C ASP A 226 2.64 -11.75 4.05
N GLU A 227 3.61 -10.85 3.95
CA GLU A 227 3.61 -9.70 3.03
C GLU A 227 3.98 -10.07 1.58
N GLY A 228 4.24 -11.34 1.28
CA GLY A 228 4.54 -11.84 -0.06
C GLY A 228 5.93 -11.46 -0.58
N LEU A 229 6.89 -11.15 0.31
CA LEU A 229 8.25 -10.78 -0.09
C LEU A 229 9.17 -11.98 -0.35
N PHE A 230 8.76 -13.18 0.04
CA PHE A 230 9.52 -14.41 -0.18
C PHE A 230 8.85 -15.33 -1.19
N ASP A 231 9.67 -16.10 -1.90
CA ASP A 231 9.21 -17.19 -2.77
C ASP A 231 8.86 -18.41 -1.90
N GLN A 232 7.87 -19.21 -2.32
CA GLN A 232 7.46 -20.45 -1.66
C GLN A 232 8.62 -21.48 -1.55
N ARG A 233 9.64 -21.35 -2.40
CA ARG A 233 10.90 -22.12 -2.33
C ARG A 233 11.57 -22.04 -0.95
N LEU A 234 11.38 -20.95 -0.22
CA LEU A 234 11.87 -20.78 1.14
C LEU A 234 11.49 -21.97 2.04
N LEU A 235 10.24 -22.45 1.92
CA LEU A 235 9.74 -23.56 2.74
C LEU A 235 10.50 -24.86 2.48
N ARG A 236 10.88 -25.12 1.21
CA ARG A 236 11.69 -26.30 0.85
C ARG A 236 13.10 -26.18 1.41
N GLU A 237 13.74 -25.02 1.23
CA GLU A 237 15.09 -24.75 1.77
C GLU A 237 15.13 -24.92 3.29
N MET A 238 14.10 -24.50 4.03
CA MET A 238 14.00 -24.74 5.47
C MET A 238 14.02 -26.23 5.83
N LEU A 239 13.35 -27.07 5.04
CA LEU A 239 13.31 -28.52 5.26
C LEU A 239 14.64 -29.18 4.89
N ASP A 240 15.28 -28.76 3.81
CA ASP A 240 16.59 -29.29 3.40
C ASP A 240 17.64 -28.96 4.45
N ASN A 241 17.62 -27.74 5.02
CA ASN A 241 18.48 -27.37 6.14
C ASN A 241 18.17 -28.13 7.43
N LEU A 242 16.90 -28.44 7.69
CA LEU A 242 16.50 -29.28 8.83
C LEU A 242 17.04 -30.71 8.68
N ASP A 243 17.00 -31.29 7.48
CA ASP A 243 17.51 -32.64 7.22
C ASP A 243 19.04 -32.72 7.38
N GLN A 244 19.76 -31.66 7.00
CA GLN A 244 21.22 -31.61 7.13
C GLN A 244 21.71 -31.17 8.53
N ALA A 245 20.84 -30.67 9.39
CA ALA A 245 21.24 -30.15 10.71
C ALA A 245 21.69 -31.25 11.68
N ASP A 246 22.71 -30.95 12.49
CA ASP A 246 23.12 -31.78 13.62
C ASP A 246 21.98 -31.94 14.65
N PRO A 247 22.00 -32.95 15.53
CA PRO A 247 20.94 -33.16 16.52
C PRO A 247 20.68 -31.96 17.44
N LEU A 248 21.70 -31.16 17.77
CA LEU A 248 21.56 -29.94 18.58
C LEU A 248 20.95 -28.79 17.76
N HIS A 249 21.42 -28.57 16.53
CA HIS A 249 20.89 -27.55 15.63
C HIS A 249 19.48 -27.89 15.11
N THR A 250 19.08 -29.17 15.15
CA THR A 250 17.74 -29.63 14.78
C THR A 250 16.66 -28.89 15.58
N ALA A 251 16.87 -28.65 16.88
CA ALA A 251 15.91 -27.90 17.71
C ALA A 251 15.71 -26.45 17.22
N ILE A 252 16.79 -25.81 16.78
CA ILE A 252 16.80 -24.43 16.28
C ILE A 252 16.00 -24.34 14.97
N TRP A 253 16.26 -25.26 14.04
CA TRP A 253 15.53 -25.35 12.77
C TRP A 253 14.07 -25.76 12.95
N LEU A 254 13.75 -26.66 13.89
CA LEU A 254 12.37 -26.99 14.23
C LEU A 254 11.59 -25.76 14.71
N PHE A 255 12.21 -24.88 15.50
CA PHE A 255 11.55 -23.66 15.95
C PHE A 255 11.21 -22.71 14.79
N LEU A 256 12.10 -22.60 13.79
CA LEU A 256 11.82 -21.87 12.55
C LEU A 256 10.66 -22.51 11.78
N VAL A 257 10.76 -23.82 11.48
CA VAL A 257 9.74 -24.58 10.73
C VAL A 257 8.37 -24.50 11.40
N GLN A 258 8.32 -24.52 12.73
CA GLN A 258 7.08 -24.41 13.49
C GLN A 258 6.32 -23.10 13.22
N GLN A 259 7.01 -21.99 12.95
CA GLN A 259 6.34 -20.71 12.62
C GLN A 259 5.62 -20.74 11.27
N PHE A 260 5.99 -21.66 10.39
CA PHE A 260 5.43 -21.82 9.04
C PHE A 260 4.54 -23.05 8.92
N LEU A 261 4.14 -23.67 10.04
CA LEU A 261 3.39 -24.93 10.04
C LEU A 261 2.08 -24.84 9.24
N THR A 262 1.38 -23.71 9.31
CA THR A 262 0.15 -23.45 8.53
C THR A 262 0.41 -23.48 7.02
N GLU A 263 1.58 -23.03 6.58
CA GLU A 263 1.96 -22.99 5.17
C GLU A 263 2.38 -24.38 4.67
N PHE A 264 3.05 -25.16 5.52
CA PHE A 264 3.32 -26.57 5.23
C PHE A 264 2.03 -27.37 5.10
N GLN A 265 1.02 -27.11 5.95
CA GLN A 265 -0.29 -27.78 5.89
C GLN A 265 -1.06 -27.52 4.60
N ARG A 266 -0.84 -26.37 3.94
CA ARG A 266 -1.46 -26.05 2.65
C ARG A 266 -0.91 -26.89 1.50
N SER A 267 0.25 -27.54 1.66
CA SER A 267 0.90 -28.33 0.61
C SER A 267 1.17 -29.76 1.07
N ARG A 268 0.39 -30.71 0.54
CA ARG A 268 0.53 -32.15 0.83
C ARG A 268 1.97 -32.65 0.60
N THR A 269 2.63 -32.17 -0.45
CA THR A 269 4.00 -32.58 -0.80
C THR A 269 5.01 -32.11 0.24
N LEU A 270 4.93 -30.84 0.68
CA LEU A 270 5.87 -30.30 1.67
C LEU A 270 5.59 -30.86 3.07
N MET A 271 4.32 -31.06 3.42
CA MET A 271 3.93 -31.73 4.66
C MET A 271 4.49 -33.16 4.73
N ARG A 272 4.32 -33.95 3.66
CA ARG A 272 4.86 -35.31 3.62
C ARG A 272 6.38 -35.32 3.79
N LEU A 273 7.08 -34.41 3.10
CA LEU A 273 8.53 -34.24 3.24
C LEU A 273 8.92 -33.91 4.69
N LEU A 274 8.20 -32.99 5.34
CA LEU A 274 8.43 -32.64 6.74
C LEU A 274 8.25 -33.85 7.67
N ILE A 275 7.20 -34.65 7.47
CA ILE A 275 6.97 -35.87 8.27
C ILE A 275 8.11 -36.87 8.07
N GLU A 276 8.52 -37.13 6.82
CA GLU A 276 9.63 -38.03 6.50
C GLU A 276 10.94 -37.59 7.17
N ILE A 277 11.25 -36.29 7.15
CA ILE A 277 12.44 -35.71 7.82
C ILE A 277 12.35 -35.86 9.35
N ILE A 278 11.18 -35.55 9.95
CA ILE A 278 10.98 -35.69 11.40
C ILE A 278 11.18 -37.15 11.85
N LEU A 279 10.63 -38.11 11.09
CA LEU A 279 10.76 -39.53 11.39
C LEU A 279 12.20 -40.02 11.27
N LYS A 280 12.91 -39.61 10.20
CA LYS A 280 14.33 -39.90 10.02
C LYS A 280 15.16 -39.36 11.19
N LYS A 281 14.97 -38.10 11.58
CA LYS A 281 15.67 -37.50 12.73
C LYS A 281 15.36 -38.20 14.05
N LEU A 282 14.11 -38.64 14.27
CA LEU A 282 13.75 -39.42 15.46
C LEU A 282 14.46 -40.79 15.48
N GLN A 283 14.56 -41.46 14.34
CA GLN A 283 15.30 -42.73 14.23
C GLN A 283 16.80 -42.52 14.49
N ASP A 284 17.41 -41.51 13.87
CA ASP A 284 18.83 -41.19 14.04
C ASP A 284 19.17 -40.90 15.51
N ILE A 285 18.33 -40.13 16.21
CA ILE A 285 18.52 -39.81 17.63
C ILE A 285 18.34 -41.05 18.52
N HIS A 286 17.45 -41.97 18.14
CA HIS A 286 17.22 -43.21 18.90
C HIS A 286 18.40 -44.18 18.79
N HIS A 287 19.09 -44.21 17.65
CA HIS A 287 20.29 -45.03 17.44
C HIS A 287 21.54 -44.45 18.12
N GLN A 288 21.57 -43.16 18.45
CA GLN A 288 22.70 -42.52 19.13
C GLN A 288 22.60 -42.68 20.66
N THR A 289 23.69 -43.11 21.30
CA THR A 289 23.82 -43.32 22.76
C THR A 289 23.71 -42.05 23.61
N LEU A 290 23.47 -40.88 23.01
CA LEU A 290 23.34 -39.55 23.63
C LEU A 290 21.89 -39.15 23.96
N VAL A 291 20.96 -40.12 24.00
CA VAL A 291 19.51 -39.92 24.20
C VAL A 291 19.17 -38.95 25.34
N SER A 292 19.90 -39.00 26.46
CA SER A 292 19.63 -38.17 27.65
C SER A 292 19.89 -36.67 27.44
N LYS A 293 20.78 -36.27 26.52
CA LYS A 293 21.03 -34.85 26.20
C LYS A 293 20.07 -34.29 25.15
N LEU A 294 19.37 -35.16 24.41
CA LEU A 294 18.50 -34.81 23.28
C LEU A 294 17.01 -34.98 23.58
N GLU A 295 16.64 -35.25 24.84
CA GLU A 295 15.25 -35.50 25.25
C GLU A 295 14.31 -34.34 24.88
N ILE A 296 14.78 -33.09 24.99
CA ILE A 296 14.03 -31.90 24.59
C ILE A 296 13.75 -31.92 23.09
N VAL A 297 14.74 -32.27 22.26
CA VAL A 297 14.60 -32.33 20.80
C VAL A 297 13.62 -33.43 20.39
N VAL A 298 13.72 -34.60 21.03
CA VAL A 298 12.78 -35.72 20.83
C VAL A 298 11.35 -35.29 21.19
N LYS A 299 11.17 -34.57 22.30
CA LYS A 299 9.86 -34.05 22.71
C LYS A 299 9.32 -33.04 21.70
N MET A 300 10.16 -32.13 21.19
CA MET A 300 9.76 -31.16 20.16
C MET A 300 9.33 -31.85 18.86
N LEU A 301 10.11 -32.83 18.39
CA LEU A 301 9.80 -33.63 17.20
C LEU A 301 8.47 -34.38 17.36
N LYS A 302 8.26 -35.05 18.50
CA LYS A 302 7.00 -35.75 18.81
C LYS A 302 5.80 -34.80 18.87
N ASN A 303 5.95 -33.63 19.49
CA ASN A 303 4.89 -32.62 19.57
C ASN A 303 4.52 -32.08 18.19
N MET A 304 5.52 -31.84 17.32
CA MET A 304 5.28 -31.37 15.96
C MET A 304 4.56 -32.43 15.12
N LEU A 305 4.98 -33.70 15.25
CA LEU A 305 4.31 -34.82 14.61
C LEU A 305 2.85 -34.93 15.06
N HIS A 306 2.59 -34.83 16.37
CA HIS A 306 1.23 -34.84 16.91
C HIS A 306 0.39 -33.68 16.37
N ALA A 307 0.95 -32.47 16.29
CA ALA A 307 0.27 -31.31 15.73
C ALA A 307 -0.05 -31.48 14.23
N LEU A 308 0.84 -32.12 13.47
CA LEU A 308 0.61 -32.43 12.05
C LEU A 308 -0.52 -33.45 11.89
N PHE A 309 -0.52 -34.54 12.66
CA PHE A 309 -1.57 -35.56 12.64
C PHE A 309 -2.95 -35.03 13.03
N LEU A 310 -3.03 -34.11 13.99
CA LEU A 310 -4.31 -33.47 14.36
C LEU A 310 -4.83 -32.50 13.29
N ALA A 311 -3.93 -31.86 12.54
CA ALA A 311 -4.30 -30.88 11.53
C ALA A 311 -4.76 -31.52 10.21
N THR A 312 -4.33 -32.74 9.91
CA THR A 312 -4.78 -33.52 8.74
C THR A 312 -5.36 -34.86 9.19
N PRO A 313 -6.69 -34.95 9.36
CA PRO A 313 -7.35 -36.24 9.52
C PRO A 313 -7.43 -36.92 8.15
N ASP A 314 -6.34 -37.57 7.74
CA ASP A 314 -6.30 -38.56 6.65
C ASP A 314 -5.72 -39.87 7.17
#